data_AF-B1XQD6-F1
#
_entry.id   AF-B1XQD6-F1
#
_cell.length_a   1.000
_cell.length_b   1.000
_cell.length_c   1.000
_cell.angle_alpha   90.00
_cell.angle_beta   90.00
_cell.angle_gamma   90.00
#
_symmetry.space_group_name_H-M   'P 1'
#
loop_
_entity.id
_entity.type
_entity.pdbx_description
1 polymer ?
#
loop_
_entity_poly.entity_id
_entity_poly.type
_entity_poly.pdbx_seq_one_letter_code
_entity_poly.pdbx_strand_id
1 'polypeptide(L)' 'MRCAIISRAGQTLARGKLVLTPMENDQQRLDLVTDGGRYLEGGLVAPDGDMTEASLELSRKFFAMWGMSNLQLQITLR' A
#
# COMPACT_ATOMS: atom_id res chain seq x y z
N MET A 1 -2.94 -9.52 0.80
CA MET A 1 -3.84 -9.08 1.90
C MET A 1 -4.85 -8.08 1.35
N ARG A 2 -6.13 -8.10 1.77
CA ARG A 2 -7.12 -7.11 1.28
C ARG A 2 -6.98 -5.81 2.07
N CYS A 3 -7.23 -4.67 1.43
CA CYS A 3 -7.16 -3.37 2.08
C CYS A 3 -8.23 -2.39 1.60
N ALA A 4 -8.49 -1.39 2.43
CA ALA A 4 -9.27 -0.20 2.10
C ALA A 4 -8.45 1.05 2.45
N ILE A 5 -8.54 2.05 1.57
CA ILE A 5 -7.96 3.38 1.80
C ILE A 5 -9.10 4.30 2.21
N ILE A 6 -8.97 4.86 3.41
CA ILE A 6 -10.05 5.57 4.08
C ILE A 6 -9.58 6.99 4.38
N SER A 7 -10.40 7.98 4.04
CA SER A 7 -10.12 9.38 4.37
C SER A 7 -10.25 9.61 5.87
N ARG A 8 -9.70 10.73 6.35
CA ARG A 8 -9.91 11.17 7.74
C ARG A 8 -11.40 11.27 8.13
N ALA A 9 -12.28 11.56 7.18
CA ALA A 9 -13.73 11.66 7.39
C ALA A 9 -14.44 10.29 7.43
N GLY A 10 -13.71 9.17 7.31
CA GLY A 10 -14.26 7.82 7.29
C GLY A 10 -14.75 7.36 5.92
N GLN A 11 -14.58 8.15 4.87
CA GLN A 11 -14.98 7.76 3.52
C GLN A 11 -13.98 6.76 2.93
N THR A 12 -14.46 5.62 2.45
CA THR A 12 -13.62 4.71 1.66
C THR A 12 -13.37 5.33 0.28
N LEU A 13 -12.11 5.64 -0.03
CA LEU A 13 -11.67 6.20 -1.30
C LEU A 13 -11.38 5.12 -2.34
N ALA A 14 -10.79 4.02 -1.90
CA ALA A 14 -10.45 2.90 -2.75
C ALA A 14 -10.40 1.59 -1.94
N ARG A 15 -10.61 0.49 -2.64
CA ARG A 15 -10.39 -0.88 -2.12
C ARG A 15 -9.36 -1.57 -3.00
N GLY A 16 -8.69 -2.57 -2.46
CA GLY A 16 -7.65 -3.27 -3.18
C GLY A 16 -7.00 -4.39 -2.39
N LYS A 17 -5.79 -4.72 -2.80
CA LYS A 17 -4.92 -5.68 -2.14
C LYS A 17 -3.49 -5.16 -2.07
N LEU A 18 -2.84 -5.40 -0.92
CA LEU A 18 -1.40 -5.34 -0.78
C LEU A 18 -0.81 -6.66 -1.28
N VAL A 19 0.25 -6.55 -2.09
CA VAL A 19 0.98 -7.66 -2.68
C VAL A 19 2.48 -7.49 -2.43
N LEU A 20 3.17 -8.61 -2.23
CA LEU A 20 4.63 -8.64 -2.21
C LEU A 20 5.09 -9.03 -3.60
N THR A 21 5.71 -8.08 -4.29
CA THR A 21 6.22 -8.26 -5.65
C THR A 21 7.69 -8.69 -5.55
N PRO A 22 8.07 -9.89 -6.02
CA PRO A 22 9.46 -10.30 -6.08
C PRO A 22 10.24 -9.37 -7.02
N MET A 23 11.45 -9.03 -6.62
CA MET A 23 12.42 -8.27 -7.40
C MET A 23 13.69 -9.11 -7.61
N GLU A 24 14.66 -8.54 -8.31
CA GLU A 24 15.99 -9.14 -8.42
C GLU A 24 16.67 -9.25 -7.05
N ASN A 25 17.68 -10.12 -6.92
CA ASN A 25 18.46 -10.32 -5.70
C ASN A 25 17.64 -10.75 -4.46
N ASP A 26 16.60 -11.56 -4.66
CA ASP A 26 15.70 -12.05 -3.60
C ASP A 26 15.00 -10.93 -2.78
N GLN A 27 14.94 -9.72 -3.34
CA GLN A 27 14.24 -8.61 -2.71
C GLN A 27 12.73 -8.70 -2.96
N GLN A 28 11.96 -8.11 -2.05
CA GLN A 28 10.51 -7.98 -2.20
C GLN A 28 10.11 -6.52 -2.05
N ARG A 29 9.10 -6.10 -2.81
CA ARG A 29 8.50 -4.77 -2.72
C ARG A 29 7.05 -4.86 -2.31
N LEU A 30 6.62 -4.01 -1.39
CA LEU A 30 5.23 -3.94 -0.97
C LEU A 30 4.44 -3.04 -1.92
N ASP A 31 3.64 -3.63 -2.80
CA ASP A 31 2.86 -2.89 -3.80
C ASP A 31 1.35 -2.90 -3.47
N LEU A 32 0.63 -1.91 -4.00
CA LEU A 32 -0.83 -1.82 -3.92
C LEU A 32 -1.46 -2.04 -5.29
N VAL A 33 -2.44 -2.95 -5.35
CA VAL A 33 -3.33 -3.11 -6.50
C VAL A 33 -4.74 -2.75 -6.07
N THR A 34 -5.26 -1.66 -6.63
CA THR A 34 -6.65 -1.24 -6.39
C THR A 34 -7.62 -2.07 -7.23
N ASP A 35 -8.86 -2.23 -6.75
CA ASP A 35 -9.91 -2.95 -7.49
C ASP A 35 -10.29 -2.25 -8.81
N GLY A 36 -10.01 -0.94 -8.92
CA GLY A 36 -10.13 -0.17 -10.15
C GLY A 36 -8.98 -0.37 -11.15
N GLY A 37 -8.10 -1.34 -10.92
CA GLY A 37 -7.01 -1.71 -11.83
C GLY A 37 -5.75 -0.85 -11.73
N ARG A 38 -5.68 0.13 -10.81
CA ARG A 38 -4.46 0.91 -10.60
C ARG A 38 -3.42 0.13 -9.81
N TYR A 39 -2.18 0.22 -10.26
CA TYR A 39 -1.00 -0.34 -9.61
C TYR A 39 -0.16 0.80 -9.00
N LEU A 40 0.20 0.68 -7.72
CA LEU A 40 1.18 1.56 -7.09
C LEU A 40 2.33 0.70 -6.59
N GLU A 41 3.51 1.00 -7.09
CA GLU A 41 4.75 0.48 -6.54
C GLU A 41 4.96 1.09 -5.16
N GLY A 42 5.23 0.30 -4.12
CA GLY A 42 5.62 0.84 -2.81
C GLY A 42 7.13 0.75 -2.61
N GLY A 43 7.56 0.57 -1.36
CA GLY A 43 8.97 0.46 -1.00
C GLY A 43 9.43 -0.98 -0.79
N LEU A 44 10.75 -1.14 -0.67
CA LEU A 44 11.40 -2.44 -0.43
C LEU A 44 11.13 -2.93 0.99
N VAL A 45 10.84 -4.22 1.10
CA VAL A 45 10.74 -4.93 2.37
C VAL A 45 12.16 -5.22 2.88
N ALA A 46 12.37 -5.01 4.17
CA ALA A 46 13.66 -5.25 4.79
C ALA A 46 14.00 -6.77 4.82
N PRO A 47 15.28 -7.15 4.93
CA PRO A 47 15.70 -8.56 4.91
C PRO A 47 15.10 -9.42 6.03
N ASP A 48 14.73 -8.81 7.15
CA ASP A 48 14.06 -9.46 8.29
C ASP A 48 12.53 -9.55 8.12
N GLY A 49 12.00 -9.06 7.00
CA GLY A 49 10.57 -9.00 6.71
C GLY A 49 9.88 -7.75 7.26
N ASP A 50 10.60 -6.79 7.86
CA ASP A 50 10.01 -5.52 8.30
C ASP A 50 9.53 -4.71 7.08
N MET A 51 8.27 -4.28 7.14
CA MET A 51 7.58 -3.54 6.08
C MET A 51 7.32 -2.08 6.47
N THR A 52 7.91 -1.58 7.56
CA THR A 52 7.69 -0.21 8.06
C THR A 52 8.06 0.83 7.02
N GLU A 53 9.29 0.79 6.48
CA GLU A 53 9.74 1.71 5.44
C GLU A 53 8.97 1.51 4.12
N ALA A 54 8.71 0.26 3.75
CA ALA A 54 7.92 -0.09 2.57
C ALA A 54 6.52 0.52 2.61
N SER A 55 5.87 0.43 3.77
CA SER A 55 4.53 0.98 4.03
C SER A 55 4.55 2.50 4.07
N LEU A 56 5.60 3.10 4.64
CA LEU A 56 5.77 4.54 4.67
C LEU A 56 5.94 5.10 3.25
N GLU A 57 6.76 4.47 2.41
CA GLU A 57 6.90 4.86 1.02
C GLU A 57 5.59 4.73 0.23
N LEU A 58 4.89 3.61 0.40
CA LEU A 58 3.59 3.41 -0.22
C LEU A 58 2.58 4.49 0.22
N SER A 59 2.58 4.87 1.51
CA SER A 59 1.72 5.92 2.05
C SER A 59 1.98 7.31 1.45
N ARG A 60 3.26 7.64 1.15
CA ARG A 60 3.62 8.89 0.45
C ARG A 60 2.97 8.98 -0.93
N LYS A 61 2.87 7.83 -1.62
CA LYS A 61 2.24 7.74 -2.95
C LYS A 61 0.71 7.87 -2.89
N PHE A 62 0.09 7.63 -1.74
CA PHE A 62 -1.36 7.83 -1.58
C PHE A 62 -1.74 9.31 -1.68
N PHE A 63 -0.93 10.20 -1.10
CA PHE A 63 -1.14 11.64 -1.27
C PHE A 63 -1.10 12.04 -2.74
N ALA A 64 -0.10 11.55 -3.48
CA ALA A 64 0.03 11.83 -4.91
C ALA A 64 -1.18 11.32 -5.72
N MET A 65 -1.76 10.19 -5.34
CA MET A 65 -2.87 9.58 -6.08
C MET A 65 -4.25 10.19 -5.78
N TRP A 66 -4.52 10.53 -4.52
CA TRP A 66 -5.85 11.00 -4.09
C TRP A 66 -5.89 12.47 -3.65
N GLY A 67 -4.75 13.16 -3.60
CA GLY A 67 -4.68 14.57 -3.21
C GLY A 67 -5.04 14.84 -1.75
N MET A 68 -5.07 13.80 -0.91
CA MET A 68 -5.50 13.87 0.49
C MET A 68 -4.39 13.42 1.43
N SER A 69 -4.21 14.17 2.53
CA SER A 69 -3.36 13.78 3.65
C SER A 69 -4.16 13.02 4.72
N ASN A 70 -3.46 12.38 5.67
CA ASN A 70 -4.07 11.63 6.77
C ASN A 70 -5.01 10.50 6.32
N LEU A 71 -4.59 9.78 5.29
CA LEU A 71 -5.29 8.58 4.83
C LEU A 71 -4.96 7.41 5.75
N GLN A 72 -5.98 6.61 6.06
CA GLN A 72 -5.82 5.36 6.79
C GLN A 72 -5.82 4.20 5.81
N LEU A 73 -4.89 3.27 6.00
CA LEU A 73 -4.87 1.99 5.31
C LEU A 73 -5.39 0.91 6.27
N GLN A 74 -6.61 0.44 6.04
CA GLN A 74 -7.18 -0.66 6.81
C GLN A 74 -6.89 -1.97 6.11
N ILE A 75 -6.17 -2.86 6.77
CA ILE A 75 -5.85 -4.20 6.27
C ILE A 75 -6.84 -5.22 6.85
N THR A 76 -7.31 -6.13 6.01
CA THR A 76 -8.13 -7.27 6.44
C THR A 76 -7.42 -8.56 6.07
N LEU A 77 -7.09 -9.34 7.09
CA LEU A 77 -6.59 -10.70 6.97
C LEU A 77 -7.81 -11.63 6.92
N ARG A 78 -7.82 -12.54 5.95
CA ARG A 78 -8.82 -13.60 5.81
C ARG A 78 -8.10 -14.92 5.67
#